data_AF-A0A4Z1KSA9-F1
#
_entry.id   AF-A0A4Z1KSA9-F1
#
_cell.length_a   1.000
_cell.length_b   1.000
_cell.length_c   1.000
_cell.angle_alpha   90.00
_cell.angle_beta   90.00
_cell.angle_gamma   90.00
#
_symmetry.space_group_name_H-M   'P 1'
#
loop_
_entity.id
_entity.type
_entity.pdbx_description
1 polymer ?
#
loop_
_entity_poly.entity_id
_entity_poly.type
_entity_poly.pdbx_seq_one_letter_code
_entity_poly.pdbx_strand_id
1 'polypeptide(L)'
;MPTSTYFAKYPSFPSDIPVPNMPIFSFAKLAVNDGHESYALFEASRHIGFFQLDFTGCLLGDQFLKNTEKTFDLYAELYALPKLELNEYAYNPPISLFRYKPLGYHKIGKFGDRVELYGISRDDITGASEPLANPSCIERCRPQLKTYIEQANEIVNIILGHLEKHLKLPLGTFAELQPMMQPSGSVLRMLKYEPQPADDRRTAMMGHTDITALTLLFSTTGGLQILNDDAGS
;
A
#
# COMPACT_ATOMS: atom_id res chain seq x y z
N MET A 1 -9.85 -4.57 -1.03
CA MET A 1 -9.44 -5.83 -1.70
C MET A 1 -9.63 -5.70 -3.21
N PRO A 2 -8.74 -6.23 -4.07
CA PRO A 2 -8.99 -6.35 -5.52
C PRO A 2 -10.30 -7.10 -5.80
N THR A 3 -10.86 -6.99 -7.00
CA THR A 3 -12.14 -7.69 -7.29
C THR A 3 -11.97 -9.21 -7.28
N SER A 4 -13.08 -9.93 -7.10
CA SER A 4 -13.11 -11.40 -7.18
C SER A 4 -12.52 -11.93 -8.49
N THR A 5 -12.75 -11.22 -9.60
CA THR A 5 -12.18 -11.52 -10.91
C THR A 5 -10.66 -11.47 -10.91
N TYR A 6 -10.05 -10.51 -10.20
CA TYR A 6 -8.60 -10.41 -10.11
C TYR A 6 -8.02 -11.53 -9.22
N PHE A 7 -8.69 -11.89 -8.13
CA PHE A 7 -8.29 -13.02 -7.27
C PHE A 7 -8.31 -14.36 -7.99
N ALA A 8 -9.26 -14.58 -8.91
CA ALA A 8 -9.35 -15.81 -9.68
C ALA A 8 -8.12 -16.11 -10.56
N LYS A 9 -7.25 -15.11 -10.79
CA LYS A 9 -5.97 -15.28 -11.51
C LYS A 9 -4.87 -15.91 -10.65
N TYR A 10 -5.05 -16.00 -9.33
CA TYR A 10 -4.04 -16.47 -8.38
C TYR A 10 -4.54 -17.69 -7.58
N PRO A 11 -3.63 -18.53 -7.05
CA PRO A 11 -4.02 -19.64 -6.19
C PRO A 11 -4.81 -19.15 -4.98
N SER A 12 -5.84 -19.91 -4.59
CA SER A 12 -6.60 -19.62 -3.38
C SER A 12 -5.70 -19.70 -2.14
N PHE A 13 -6.03 -18.88 -1.13
CA PHE A 13 -5.35 -18.97 0.16
C PHE A 13 -5.55 -20.36 0.78
N PRO A 14 -4.53 -20.99 1.38
CA PRO A 14 -4.65 -22.31 1.98
C PRO A 14 -5.73 -22.37 3.07
N SER A 15 -6.56 -23.41 3.08
CA SER A 15 -7.66 -23.56 4.04
C SER A 15 -7.22 -24.01 5.44
N ASP A 16 -5.99 -24.48 5.58
CA ASP A 16 -5.40 -25.04 6.79
C ASP A 16 -4.56 -24.02 7.58
N ILE A 17 -4.43 -22.79 7.08
CA ILE A 17 -3.68 -21.71 7.74
C ILE A 17 -4.66 -20.78 8.48
N PRO A 18 -4.48 -20.56 9.79
CA PRO A 18 -5.30 -19.63 10.55
C PRO A 18 -5.23 -18.21 9.95
N VAL A 19 -6.40 -17.59 9.79
CA VAL A 19 -6.53 -16.19 9.35
C VAL A 19 -6.93 -15.34 10.55
N PRO A 20 -6.28 -14.19 10.80
CA PRO A 20 -6.65 -13.32 11.90
C PRO A 20 -8.06 -12.76 11.68
N ASN A 21 -8.84 -12.66 12.77
CA ASN A 21 -10.15 -12.00 12.73
C ASN A 21 -9.95 -10.48 12.68
N MET A 22 -9.87 -9.95 11.46
CA MET A 22 -9.65 -8.53 11.22
C MET A 22 -10.99 -7.81 11.00
N PRO A 23 -11.26 -6.67 11.67
CA PRO A 23 -12.46 -5.90 11.38
C PRO A 23 -12.46 -5.41 9.92
N ILE A 24 -13.64 -5.48 9.30
CA ILE A 24 -13.90 -4.99 7.94
C ILE A 24 -14.89 -3.85 8.06
N PHE A 25 -14.54 -2.68 7.53
CA PHE A 25 -15.38 -1.49 7.54
C PHE A 25 -15.85 -1.14 6.14
N SER A 26 -17.10 -0.71 6.01
CA SER A 26 -17.68 -0.21 4.77
C SER A 26 -17.18 1.20 4.48
N PHE A 27 -16.38 1.35 3.42
CA PHE A 27 -15.95 2.67 2.96
C PHE A 27 -17.13 3.54 2.52
N ALA A 28 -18.17 2.95 1.92
CA ALA A 28 -19.38 3.67 1.52
C ALA A 28 -20.06 4.36 2.72
N LYS A 29 -20.12 3.69 3.89
CA LYS A 29 -20.65 4.28 5.12
C LYS A 29 -19.74 5.36 5.71
N LEU A 30 -18.43 5.14 5.69
CA LEU A 30 -17.44 6.14 6.14
C LEU A 30 -17.54 7.42 5.28
N ALA A 31 -17.65 7.27 3.96
CA ALA A 31 -17.79 8.39 3.03
C ALA A 31 -19.03 9.27 3.27
N VAL A 32 -20.09 8.72 3.88
CA VAL A 32 -21.29 9.48 4.26
C VAL A 32 -21.35 9.82 5.76
N ASN A 33 -20.21 9.71 6.46
CA ASN A 33 -20.06 10.02 7.88
C ASN A 33 -20.96 9.21 8.83
N ASP A 34 -21.20 7.93 8.53
CA ASP A 34 -21.93 7.04 9.43
C ASP A 34 -21.29 6.99 10.82
N GLY A 35 -22.08 7.29 11.86
CA GLY A 35 -21.58 7.43 13.22
C GLY A 35 -21.09 6.12 13.83
N HIS A 36 -21.76 5.00 13.53
CA HIS A 36 -21.40 3.70 14.05
C HIS A 36 -20.11 3.19 13.41
N GLU A 37 -20.04 3.22 12.07
CA GLU A 37 -18.85 2.82 11.32
C GLU A 37 -17.63 3.66 11.70
N SER A 38 -17.83 4.98 11.85
CA SER A 38 -16.78 5.91 12.27
C SER A 38 -16.22 5.58 13.66
N TYR A 39 -17.09 5.29 14.64
CA TYR A 39 -16.65 4.94 15.99
C TYR A 39 -15.95 3.59 16.03
N ALA A 40 -16.49 2.59 15.33
CA ALA A 40 -15.89 1.26 15.26
C ALA A 40 -14.50 1.28 14.62
N LEU A 41 -14.30 2.08 13.56
CA LEU A 41 -12.99 2.29 12.94
C LEU A 41 -11.98 2.91 13.89
N PHE A 42 -12.39 3.91 14.67
CA PHE A 42 -11.52 4.54 15.66
C PHE A 42 -11.09 3.56 16.75
N GLU A 43 -12.00 2.75 17.28
CA GLU A 43 -11.67 1.74 18.29
C GLU A 43 -10.73 0.67 17.72
N ALA A 44 -10.96 0.19 16.49
CA ALA A 44 -10.04 -0.75 15.83
C ALA A 44 -8.63 -0.14 15.60
N SER A 45 -8.57 1.15 15.26
CA SER A 45 -7.31 1.88 15.09
C SER A 45 -6.52 1.99 16.40
N ARG A 46 -7.21 2.11 17.55
CA ARG A 46 -6.59 2.16 18.88
C ARG A 46 -6.08 0.82 19.38
N HIS A 47 -6.76 -0.27 19.05
CA HIS A 47 -6.47 -1.59 19.61
C HIS A 47 -5.62 -2.49 18.71
N ILE A 48 -5.77 -2.36 17.38
CA ILE A 48 -5.12 -3.24 16.42
C ILE A 48 -4.15 -2.45 15.54
N GLY A 49 -4.49 -1.20 15.21
CA GLY A 49 -3.74 -0.40 14.23
C GLY A 49 -3.83 -0.95 12.80
N PHE A 50 -4.71 -1.93 12.56
CA PHE A 50 -4.93 -2.57 11.27
C PHE A 50 -6.41 -2.91 11.10
N PHE A 51 -6.93 -2.78 9.88
CA PHE A 51 -8.31 -3.14 9.51
C PHE A 51 -8.43 -3.28 7.99
N GLN A 52 -9.54 -3.85 7.54
CA GLN A 52 -9.88 -3.91 6.12
C GLN A 52 -10.94 -2.86 5.77
N LEU A 53 -10.82 -2.31 4.56
CA LEU A 53 -11.86 -1.47 3.96
C LEU A 53 -12.54 -2.23 2.82
N ASP A 54 -13.86 -2.34 2.91
CA ASP A 54 -14.73 -2.73 1.81
C ASP A 54 -15.07 -1.49 0.99
N PHE A 55 -14.50 -1.41 -0.20
CA PHE A 55 -14.70 -0.30 -1.14
C PHE A 55 -15.97 -0.45 -2.00
N THR A 56 -16.75 -1.52 -1.83
CA THR A 56 -17.98 -1.69 -2.59
C THR A 56 -19.11 -0.78 -2.08
N GLY A 57 -20.08 -0.50 -2.96
CA GLY A 57 -21.30 0.24 -2.59
C GLY A 57 -21.20 1.76 -2.68
N CYS A 58 -20.11 2.31 -3.23
CA CYS A 58 -20.05 3.74 -3.60
C CYS A 58 -19.19 3.97 -4.85
N LEU A 59 -19.49 5.04 -5.58
CA LEU A 59 -18.83 5.36 -6.85
C LEU A 59 -17.31 5.55 -6.71
N LEU A 60 -16.86 6.25 -5.67
CA LEU A 60 -15.44 6.49 -5.41
C LEU A 60 -14.70 5.17 -5.16
N GLY A 61 -15.25 4.29 -4.33
CA GLY A 61 -14.66 2.98 -4.05
C GLY A 61 -14.60 2.10 -5.29
N ASP A 62 -15.68 2.03 -6.08
CA ASP A 62 -15.71 1.26 -7.34
C ASP A 62 -14.69 1.76 -8.36
N GLN A 63 -14.54 3.08 -8.50
CA GLN A 63 -13.55 3.68 -9.38
C GLN A 63 -12.13 3.40 -8.89
N PHE A 64 -11.89 3.50 -7.58
CA PHE A 64 -10.60 3.21 -6.98
C PHE A 64 -10.20 1.75 -7.20
N LEU A 65 -11.11 0.79 -6.99
CA LEU A 65 -10.86 -0.64 -7.25
C LEU A 65 -10.48 -0.91 -8.71
N LYS A 66 -11.19 -0.32 -9.69
CA LYS A 66 -10.83 -0.44 -11.11
C LYS A 66 -9.46 0.14 -11.41
N ASN A 67 -9.09 1.22 -10.72
CA ASN A 67 -7.79 1.84 -10.89
C ASN A 67 -6.67 0.99 -10.26
N THR A 68 -6.94 0.38 -9.12
CA THR A 68 -6.06 -0.60 -8.46
C THR A 68 -5.77 -1.79 -9.36
N GLU A 69 -6.76 -2.33 -10.09
CA GLU A 69 -6.54 -3.43 -11.04
C GLU A 69 -5.56 -3.03 -12.16
N LYS A 70 -5.70 -1.83 -12.72
CA LYS A 70 -4.76 -1.30 -13.72
C LYS A 70 -3.36 -1.13 -13.14
N THR A 71 -3.25 -0.73 -11.87
CA THR A 71 -1.96 -0.66 -11.16
C THR A 71 -1.34 -2.05 -10.97
N PHE A 72 -2.13 -3.10 -10.77
CA PHE A 72 -1.62 -4.48 -10.77
C PHE A 72 -1.18 -4.96 -12.17
N ASP A 73 -1.87 -4.54 -13.23
CA ASP A 73 -1.44 -4.84 -14.60
C ASP A 73 -0.11 -4.13 -14.93
N LEU A 74 0.06 -2.86 -14.50
CA LEU A 74 1.33 -2.14 -14.57
C LEU A 74 2.42 -2.84 -13.74
N TYR A 75 2.08 -3.33 -12.53
CA TYR A 75 3.00 -4.11 -11.71
C TYR A 75 3.53 -5.34 -12.47
N ALA A 76 2.67 -6.08 -13.17
CA ALA A 76 3.07 -7.24 -13.95
C ALA A 76 4.01 -6.86 -15.10
N GLU A 77 3.73 -5.76 -15.81
CA GLU A 77 4.59 -5.25 -16.87
C GLU A 77 5.94 -4.76 -16.35
N LEU A 78 5.96 -4.02 -15.25
CA LEU A 78 7.18 -3.51 -14.63
C LEU A 78 8.14 -4.64 -14.25
N TYR A 79 7.64 -5.70 -13.62
CA TYR A 79 8.46 -6.83 -13.20
C TYR A 79 8.73 -7.86 -14.31
N ALA A 80 8.14 -7.69 -15.49
CA ALA A 80 8.53 -8.42 -16.69
C ALA A 80 9.76 -7.82 -17.39
N LEU A 81 10.17 -6.60 -17.02
CA LEU A 81 11.37 -5.96 -17.57
C LEU A 81 12.66 -6.71 -17.18
N PRO A 82 13.69 -6.69 -18.04
CA PRO A 82 15.00 -7.23 -17.70
C PRO A 82 15.57 -6.59 -16.43
N LYS A 83 16.23 -7.39 -15.59
CA LYS A 83 16.86 -6.87 -14.36
C LYS A 83 17.92 -5.80 -14.63
N LEU A 84 18.63 -5.90 -15.76
CA LEU A 84 19.59 -4.89 -16.18
C LEU A 84 18.92 -3.52 -16.37
N GLU A 85 17.74 -3.48 -16.99
CA GLU A 85 16.95 -2.25 -17.17
C GLU A 85 16.46 -1.71 -15.82
N LEU A 86 15.88 -2.55 -14.97
CA LEU A 86 15.42 -2.11 -13.64
C LEU A 86 16.56 -1.51 -12.78
N ASN A 87 17.78 -2.06 -12.91
CA ASN A 87 18.95 -1.56 -12.21
C ASN A 87 19.40 -0.15 -12.67
N GLU A 88 19.03 0.30 -13.87
CA GLU A 88 19.29 1.69 -14.30
C GLU A 88 18.51 2.69 -13.43
N TYR A 89 17.41 2.24 -12.82
CA TYR A 89 16.54 3.01 -11.94
C TYR A 89 16.81 2.71 -10.46
N ALA A 90 18.02 2.29 -10.10
CA ALA A 90 18.34 1.91 -8.73
C ALA A 90 18.05 3.02 -7.70
N TYR A 91 17.55 2.58 -6.55
CA TYR A 91 17.45 3.36 -5.32
C TYR A 91 18.84 3.83 -4.90
N ASN A 92 19.00 5.14 -4.68
CA ASN A 92 20.30 5.77 -4.50
C ASN A 92 20.27 6.83 -3.38
N PRO A 93 20.32 6.40 -2.11
CA PRO A 93 20.30 7.33 -0.98
C PRO A 93 21.67 8.05 -0.84
N PRO A 94 21.69 9.31 -0.40
CA PRO A 94 20.55 10.14 -0.01
C PRO A 94 19.89 10.88 -1.20
N ILE A 95 20.38 10.69 -2.43
CA ILE A 95 19.96 11.45 -3.62
C ILE A 95 18.50 11.19 -3.99
N SER A 96 18.05 9.93 -3.92
CA SER A 96 16.67 9.55 -4.15
C SER A 96 16.29 8.36 -3.28
N LEU A 97 15.17 8.49 -2.57
CA LEU A 97 14.60 7.45 -1.70
C LEU A 97 13.53 6.59 -2.40
N PHE A 98 13.45 6.66 -3.73
CA PHE A 98 12.43 5.99 -4.55
C PHE A 98 13.07 5.05 -5.57
N ARG A 99 12.25 4.44 -6.42
CA ARG A 99 12.59 3.51 -7.50
C ARG A 99 13.08 2.14 -7.02
N TYR A 100 13.97 1.50 -7.77
CA TYR A 100 14.18 0.06 -7.71
C TYR A 100 15.15 -0.38 -6.61
N LYS A 101 14.73 -1.33 -5.79
CA LYS A 101 15.57 -2.10 -4.87
C LYS A 101 15.57 -3.56 -5.33
N PRO A 102 16.73 -4.12 -5.72
CA PRO A 102 16.83 -5.50 -6.14
C PRO A 102 16.64 -6.48 -4.98
N LEU A 103 16.44 -7.74 -5.32
CA LEU A 103 16.33 -8.83 -4.36
C LEU A 103 17.57 -8.89 -3.45
N GLY A 104 17.36 -9.02 -2.15
CA GLY A 104 18.44 -9.13 -1.19
C GLY A 104 19.15 -7.82 -0.87
N TYR A 105 18.54 -6.68 -1.26
CA TYR A 105 19.04 -5.34 -0.98
C TYR A 105 19.11 -5.08 0.53
N HIS A 106 18.03 -5.33 1.27
CA HIS A 106 18.10 -5.27 2.73
C HIS A 106 18.61 -6.59 3.29
N LYS A 107 19.35 -6.52 4.39
CA LYS A 107 19.87 -7.72 5.08
C LYS A 107 18.96 -8.12 6.22
N ILE A 108 18.67 -9.41 6.29
CA ILE A 108 18.02 -10.10 7.40
C ILE A 108 19.04 -11.07 7.99
N GLY A 109 19.73 -10.64 9.04
CA GLY A 109 20.89 -11.35 9.58
C GLY A 109 22.01 -11.47 8.54
N LYS A 110 22.37 -12.70 8.16
CA LYS A 110 23.42 -12.98 7.16
C LYS A 110 22.89 -13.06 5.73
N PHE A 111 21.58 -13.05 5.54
CA PHE A 111 20.92 -13.24 4.24
C PHE A 111 20.31 -11.94 3.73
N GLY A 112 20.06 -11.86 2.43
CA GLY A 112 19.22 -10.79 1.87
C GLY A 112 17.73 -11.05 2.11
N ASP A 113 16.93 -10.00 2.09
CA ASP A 113 15.47 -10.09 1.96
C ASP A 113 15.08 -10.81 0.66
N ARG A 114 13.86 -11.35 0.62
CA ARG A 114 13.29 -12.07 -0.52
C ARG A 114 12.17 -11.28 -1.21
N VAL A 115 12.37 -9.96 -1.25
CA VAL A 115 11.46 -9.01 -1.89
C VAL A 115 12.24 -8.11 -2.83
N GLU A 116 11.72 -7.91 -4.03
CA GLU A 116 12.11 -6.81 -4.90
C GLU A 116 11.08 -5.68 -4.74
N LEU A 117 11.53 -4.43 -4.78
CA LEU A 117 10.66 -3.29 -4.57
C LEU A 117 10.89 -2.24 -5.64
N TYR A 118 9.82 -1.64 -6.14
CA TYR A 118 9.88 -0.40 -6.90
C TYR A 118 8.99 0.66 -6.24
N GLY A 119 9.58 1.77 -5.84
CA GLY A 119 8.85 2.90 -5.25
C GLY A 119 8.57 3.99 -6.27
N ILE A 120 7.30 4.33 -6.50
CA ILE A 120 6.88 5.46 -7.33
C ILE A 120 6.59 6.65 -6.42
N SER A 121 7.35 7.73 -6.57
CA SER A 121 7.18 8.96 -5.79
C SER A 121 5.85 9.62 -6.11
N ARG A 122 5.10 10.02 -5.07
CA ARG A 122 3.90 10.84 -5.26
C ARG A 122 4.25 12.16 -5.93
N ASP A 123 5.29 12.83 -5.43
CA ASP A 123 5.68 14.16 -5.88
C ASP A 123 6.10 14.18 -7.36
N ASP A 124 6.76 13.12 -7.81
CA ASP A 124 7.13 12.92 -9.22
C ASP A 124 5.90 12.82 -10.13
N ILE A 125 4.90 12.05 -9.70
CA ILE A 125 3.68 11.82 -10.49
C ILE A 125 2.75 13.04 -10.47
N THR A 126 2.66 13.76 -9.35
CA THR A 126 1.78 14.92 -9.18
C THR A 126 2.39 16.23 -9.66
N GLY A 127 3.72 16.27 -9.85
CA GLY A 127 4.47 17.48 -10.22
C GLY A 127 4.83 18.37 -9.03
N ALA A 128 4.88 17.81 -7.81
CA ALA A 128 5.35 18.52 -6.62
C ALA A 128 6.88 18.51 -6.47
N SER A 129 7.58 17.73 -7.30
CA SER A 129 9.05 17.73 -7.41
C SER A 129 9.49 17.75 -8.88
N GLU A 130 10.79 17.92 -9.10
CA GLU A 130 11.40 17.63 -10.40
C GLU A 130 11.10 16.17 -10.82
N PRO A 131 10.82 15.92 -12.11
CA PRO A 131 10.53 14.58 -12.59
C PRO A 131 11.70 13.61 -12.35
N LEU A 132 11.37 12.38 -11.97
CA LEU A 132 12.31 11.28 -11.89
C LEU A 132 12.27 10.46 -13.18
N ALA A 133 13.41 9.93 -13.60
CA ALA A 133 13.45 8.93 -14.65
C ALA A 133 12.79 7.63 -14.17
N ASN A 134 11.86 7.09 -14.96
CA ASN A 134 11.23 5.80 -14.74
C ASN A 134 11.22 4.96 -16.03
N PRO A 135 11.00 3.63 -15.92
CA PRO A 135 10.75 2.77 -17.07
C PRO A 135 9.59 3.25 -17.94
N SER A 136 9.63 2.91 -19.22
CA SER A 136 8.63 3.34 -20.21
C SER A 136 7.19 2.98 -19.85
N CYS A 137 6.97 1.85 -19.16
CA CYS A 137 5.65 1.44 -18.69
C CYS A 137 5.07 2.38 -17.63
N ILE A 138 5.90 2.87 -16.70
CA ILE A 138 5.50 3.85 -15.68
C ILE A 138 5.22 5.21 -16.34
N GLU A 139 6.12 5.65 -17.23
CA GLU A 139 5.96 6.93 -17.94
C GLU A 139 4.67 6.96 -18.77
N ARG A 140 4.36 5.87 -19.47
CA ARG A 140 3.10 5.71 -20.21
C ARG A 140 1.87 5.72 -19.32
N CYS A 141 1.97 5.18 -18.10
CA CYS A 141 0.86 5.11 -17.14
C CYS A 141 0.76 6.31 -16.19
N ARG A 142 1.59 7.36 -16.35
CA ARG A 142 1.58 8.55 -15.48
C ARG A 142 0.18 9.15 -15.22
N PRO A 143 -0.69 9.38 -16.22
CA PRO A 143 -2.02 9.92 -15.96
C PRO A 143 -2.87 9.01 -15.06
N GLN A 144 -2.79 7.70 -15.27
CA GLN A 144 -3.50 6.69 -14.48
C GLN A 144 -2.96 6.62 -13.04
N LEU A 145 -1.63 6.64 -12.88
CA LEU A 145 -0.96 6.68 -11.58
C LEU A 145 -1.31 7.95 -10.80
N LYS A 146 -1.39 9.11 -11.48
CA LYS A 146 -1.82 10.36 -10.86
C LYS A 146 -3.22 10.25 -10.30
N THR A 147 -4.17 9.76 -11.09
CA THR A 147 -5.54 9.50 -10.61
C THR A 147 -5.55 8.51 -9.45
N TYR A 148 -4.74 7.45 -9.48
CA TYR A 148 -4.67 6.47 -8.39
C TYR A 148 -4.19 7.12 -7.07
N ILE A 149 -3.14 7.93 -7.14
CA ILE A 149 -2.55 8.62 -6.00
C ILE A 149 -3.52 9.66 -5.43
N GLU A 150 -4.20 10.42 -6.28
CA GLU A 150 -5.21 11.40 -5.88
C GLU A 150 -6.39 10.72 -5.17
N GLN A 151 -6.92 9.62 -5.72
CA GLN A 151 -7.99 8.83 -5.10
C GLN A 151 -7.55 8.20 -3.77
N ALA A 152 -6.35 7.62 -3.71
CA ALA A 152 -5.79 7.06 -2.50
C ALA A 152 -5.69 8.12 -1.39
N ASN A 153 -5.25 9.33 -1.73
CA ASN A 153 -5.16 10.44 -0.78
C ASN A 153 -6.55 10.94 -0.34
N GLU A 154 -7.54 11.00 -1.24
CA GLU A 154 -8.92 11.32 -0.87
C GLU A 154 -9.48 10.31 0.15
N ILE A 155 -9.26 9.02 -0.08
CA ILE A 155 -9.64 7.94 0.84
C ILE A 155 -8.92 8.11 2.18
N VAL A 156 -7.59 8.31 2.17
CA VAL A 156 -6.80 8.54 3.40
C VAL A 156 -7.35 9.73 4.19
N ASN A 157 -7.66 10.84 3.52
CA ASN A 157 -8.23 12.03 4.17
C ASN A 157 -9.60 11.77 4.82
N ILE A 158 -10.45 10.94 4.20
CA ILE A 158 -11.72 10.51 4.81
C ILE A 158 -11.45 9.73 6.10
N ILE A 159 -10.53 8.77 6.07
CA ILE A 159 -10.17 7.98 7.26
C ILE A 159 -9.57 8.87 8.36
N LEU A 160 -8.63 9.74 8.00
CA LEU A 160 -8.02 10.70 8.94
C LEU A 160 -9.07 11.64 9.54
N GLY A 161 -10.07 12.10 8.77
CA GLY A 161 -11.18 12.90 9.28
C GLY A 161 -12.01 12.19 10.36
N HIS A 162 -12.19 10.87 10.24
CA HIS A 162 -12.81 10.08 11.32
C HIS A 162 -11.94 10.02 12.56
N LEU A 163 -10.62 9.87 12.41
CA LEU A 163 -9.70 9.87 13.55
C LEU A 163 -9.69 11.24 14.23
N GLU A 164 -9.61 12.34 13.48
CA GLU A 164 -9.68 13.71 13.99
C GLU A 164 -10.93 13.93 14.85
N LYS A 165 -12.09 13.52 14.33
CA LYS A 165 -13.38 13.62 15.04
C LYS A 165 -13.32 12.99 16.42
N HIS A 166 -12.81 11.76 16.53
CA HIS A 166 -12.76 11.03 17.81
C HIS A 166 -11.60 11.46 18.71
N LEU A 167 -10.53 11.99 18.13
CA LEU A 167 -9.44 12.68 18.84
C LEU A 167 -9.82 14.10 19.28
N LYS A 168 -11.01 14.60 18.90
CA LYS A 168 -11.49 15.96 19.17
C LYS A 168 -10.58 17.05 18.59
N LEU A 169 -9.98 16.75 17.44
CA LEU A 169 -9.20 17.70 16.66
C LEU A 169 -10.11 18.45 15.67
N PRO A 170 -9.75 19.69 15.28
CA PRO A 170 -10.38 20.34 14.15
C PRO A 170 -10.31 19.48 12.88
N LEU A 171 -11.39 19.44 12.10
CA LEU A 171 -11.41 18.72 10.83
C LEU A 171 -10.35 19.32 9.88
N GLY A 172 -9.53 18.45 9.29
CA GLY A 172 -8.45 18.84 8.38
C GLY A 172 -7.07 18.97 9.05
N THR A 173 -6.98 18.82 10.38
CA THR A 173 -5.70 18.93 11.12
C THR A 173 -4.59 18.07 10.52
N PHE A 174 -4.85 16.80 10.19
CA PHE A 174 -3.86 15.92 9.57
C PHE A 174 -3.64 16.20 8.10
N ALA A 175 -4.67 16.61 7.36
CA ALA A 175 -4.57 16.93 5.93
C ALA A 175 -3.67 18.17 5.70
N GLU A 176 -3.76 19.17 6.57
CA GLU A 176 -2.91 20.37 6.55
C GLU A 176 -1.42 20.05 6.75
N LEU A 177 -1.10 18.97 7.47
CA LEU A 177 0.29 18.52 7.68
C LEU A 177 0.87 17.74 6.49
N GLN A 178 0.04 17.36 5.51
CA GLN A 178 0.49 16.58 4.34
C GLN A 178 -0.06 17.09 3.01
N PRO A 179 0.11 18.38 2.65
CA PRO A 179 -0.48 18.94 1.43
C PRO A 179 -0.06 18.17 0.18
N MET A 180 -1.01 17.95 -0.74
CA MET A 180 -0.78 17.16 -1.97
C MET A 180 0.34 17.74 -2.87
N MET A 181 0.42 19.06 -2.92
CA MET A 181 1.33 19.80 -3.82
C MET A 181 2.63 20.25 -3.13
N GLN A 182 2.90 19.79 -1.91
CA GLN A 182 4.16 20.04 -1.21
C GLN A 182 5.00 18.75 -1.14
N PRO A 183 6.33 18.87 -1.02
CA PRO A 183 7.22 17.72 -0.92
C PRO A 183 6.80 16.75 0.20
N SER A 184 6.76 15.46 -0.10
CA SER A 184 6.32 14.40 0.81
C SER A 184 7.07 13.09 0.58
N GLY A 185 7.24 12.30 1.65
CA GLY A 185 7.72 10.92 1.56
C GLY A 185 6.67 9.91 1.05
N SER A 186 5.50 10.38 0.62
CA SER A 186 4.40 9.53 0.13
C SER A 186 4.82 8.74 -1.10
N VAL A 187 4.56 7.43 -1.11
CA VAL A 187 5.07 6.51 -2.13
C VAL A 187 4.09 5.40 -2.43
N LEU A 188 3.85 5.13 -3.71
CA LEU A 188 3.27 3.86 -4.13
C LEU A 188 4.39 2.83 -4.21
N ARG A 189 4.35 1.81 -3.35
CA ARG A 189 5.33 0.71 -3.37
C ARG A 189 4.73 -0.49 -4.09
N MET A 190 5.41 -0.93 -5.13
CA MET A 190 5.18 -2.22 -5.78
C MET A 190 6.17 -3.22 -5.19
N LEU A 191 5.67 -4.31 -4.61
CA LEU A 191 6.50 -5.33 -3.94
C LEU A 191 6.31 -6.67 -4.63
N LYS A 192 7.40 -7.28 -5.08
CA LYS A 192 7.43 -8.63 -5.64
C LYS A 192 8.15 -9.58 -4.70
N TYR A 193 7.40 -10.53 -4.14
CA TYR A 193 7.94 -11.62 -3.34
C TYR A 193 8.22 -12.83 -4.23
N GLU A 194 9.43 -13.37 -4.15
CA GLU A 194 9.79 -14.57 -4.91
C GLU A 194 9.17 -15.83 -4.27
N PRO A 195 8.65 -16.79 -5.07
CA PRO A 195 8.13 -18.05 -4.55
C PRO A 195 9.13 -18.75 -3.63
N GLN A 196 8.64 -19.24 -2.48
CA GLN A 196 9.49 -19.93 -1.50
C GLN A 196 9.56 -21.43 -1.79
N PRO A 197 10.77 -22.01 -1.98
CA PRO A 197 10.96 -23.45 -1.93
C PRO A 197 10.47 -24.03 -0.59
N ALA A 198 9.95 -25.26 -0.60
CA ALA A 198 9.36 -25.88 0.59
C ALA A 198 10.36 -26.06 1.75
N ASP A 199 11.66 -26.17 1.42
CA ASP A 199 12.79 -26.30 2.35
C ASP A 199 13.35 -24.95 2.83
N ASP A 200 12.91 -23.82 2.27
CA ASP A 200 13.34 -22.48 2.64
C ASP A 200 12.19 -21.66 3.25
N ARG A 201 12.02 -21.80 4.58
CA ARG A 201 11.01 -21.10 5.39
C ARG A 201 11.50 -19.77 5.96
N ARG A 202 12.48 -19.12 5.34
CA ARG A 202 13.01 -17.86 5.85
C ARG A 202 12.03 -16.71 5.64
N THR A 203 12.06 -15.76 6.57
CA THR A 203 11.34 -14.50 6.50
C THR A 203 11.70 -13.75 5.21
N ALA A 204 10.69 -13.38 4.41
CA ALA A 204 10.92 -12.66 3.17
C ALA A 204 11.27 -11.18 3.39
N MET A 205 10.59 -10.52 4.33
CA MET A 205 10.83 -9.13 4.72
C MET A 205 10.75 -9.05 6.24
N MET A 206 11.70 -8.36 6.87
CA MET A 206 11.75 -8.25 8.33
C MET A 206 10.50 -7.55 8.87
N GLY A 207 10.02 -8.01 10.03
CA GLY A 207 8.96 -7.33 10.76
C GLY A 207 9.37 -5.90 11.09
N HIS A 208 8.49 -4.95 10.80
CA HIS A 208 8.69 -3.52 11.04
C HIS A 208 7.35 -2.83 11.19
N THR A 209 7.37 -1.62 11.74
CA THR A 209 6.26 -0.67 11.67
C THR A 209 6.52 0.32 10.56
N ASP A 210 5.47 0.69 9.82
CA ASP A 210 5.57 1.78 8.86
C ASP A 210 5.81 3.12 9.58
N ILE A 211 6.62 3.98 8.97
CA ILE A 211 6.89 5.35 9.45
C ILE A 211 5.91 6.38 8.86
N THR A 212 4.90 5.92 8.12
CA THR A 212 3.89 6.74 7.45
C THR A 212 2.69 7.00 8.37
N ALA A 213 1.90 8.04 8.06
CA ALA A 213 0.66 8.33 8.81
C ALA A 213 -0.41 7.25 8.59
N LEU A 214 -0.57 6.77 7.35
CA LEU A 214 -1.47 5.69 7.00
C LEU A 214 -0.92 4.94 5.77
N THR A 215 -1.10 3.62 5.73
CA THR A 215 -0.75 2.78 4.58
C THR A 215 -2.00 2.08 4.05
N LEU A 216 -2.31 2.29 2.77
CA LEU A 216 -3.29 1.48 2.04
C LEU A 216 -2.56 0.32 1.36
N LEU A 217 -2.90 -0.91 1.74
CA LEU A 217 -2.28 -2.12 1.22
C LEU A 217 -3.28 -2.93 0.39
N PHE A 218 -2.86 -3.31 -0.82
CA PHE A 218 -3.55 -4.29 -1.65
C PHE A 218 -2.63 -5.49 -1.86
N SER A 219 -3.19 -6.70 -1.72
CA SER A 219 -2.51 -7.94 -2.07
C SER A 219 -3.48 -8.88 -2.79
N THR A 220 -2.95 -9.69 -3.71
CA THR A 220 -3.67 -10.76 -4.40
C THR A 220 -3.30 -12.14 -3.88
N THR A 221 -2.26 -12.24 -3.04
CA THR A 221 -1.78 -13.47 -2.43
C THR A 221 -1.60 -13.30 -0.92
N GLY A 222 -1.63 -14.42 -0.18
CA GLY A 222 -1.36 -14.40 1.25
C GLY A 222 0.13 -14.18 1.56
N GLY A 223 0.45 -13.84 2.81
CA GLY A 223 1.83 -13.74 3.28
C GLY A 223 2.09 -12.61 4.29
N LEU A 224 1.19 -11.63 4.37
CA LEU A 224 1.25 -10.62 5.43
C LEU A 224 0.93 -11.27 6.78
N GLN A 225 1.77 -10.99 7.78
CA GLN A 225 1.55 -11.33 9.17
C GLN A 225 1.57 -10.05 10.00
N ILE A 226 0.70 -10.00 11.01
CA ILE A 226 0.58 -8.87 11.93
C ILE A 226 0.91 -9.42 13.33
N LEU A 227 1.75 -8.69 14.07
CA LEU A 227 2.03 -9.02 15.46
C LEU A 227 0.86 -8.52 16.31
N ASN A 228 0.19 -9.43 17.02
CA ASN A 228 -0.84 -9.07 17.99
C ASN A 228 -0.19 -8.78 19.35
N ASP A 229 -0.80 -7.91 20.16
CA ASP A 229 -0.30 -7.51 21.48
C ASP A 229 -0.06 -8.69 22.44
N ASP A 230 -0.78 -9.80 22.28
CA ASP A 230 -0.64 -11.02 23.09
C ASP A 230 0.61 -11.86 22.75
N ALA A 231 1.34 -11.53 21.68
CA ALA A 231 2.52 -12.30 21.25
C ALA A 231 3.77 -12.08 22.12
N GLY A 232 3.65 -11.32 23.22
CA GLY A 232 4.72 -10.99 24.16
C GLY A 232 4.53 -11.53 25.59
N SER A 233 3.50 -12.34 25.86
CA SER A 233 3.26 -12.98 27.18
C SER A 233 3.53 -14.47 27.18
#